data_AF-A0A521WAF1-F1
#
_entry.id   AF-A0A521WAF1-F1
#
_cell.length_a   1.000
_cell.length_b   1.000
_cell.length_c   1.000
_cell.angle_alpha   90.00
_cell.angle_beta   90.00
_cell.angle_gamma   90.00
#
_symmetry.space_group_name_H-M   'P 1'
#
loop_
_entity.id
_entity.type
_entity.pdbx_description
1 polymer ?
#
loop_
_entity_poly.entity_id
_entity_poly.type
_entity_poly.pdbx_seq_one_letter_code
_entity_poly.pdbx_strand_id
1 'polypeptide(L)'
;MAVDLAYVVYGLPLLFIWAAYLSRHRWRESRSIAALQAARAAGLTEPASLHPAIDPLRCIGCGSCVTACPEQPGHQVLGLIGGKAQLVSPSDCIGHGACRTACPEGAITLVFGSETRGVTIPLLSPDFETNVP
;
A
#
# COMPACT_ATOMS: atom_id res chain seq x y z
N MET A 1 -11.16 50.77 -0.17
CA MET A 1 -10.76 49.41 0.22
C MET A 1 -10.78 48.54 -1.03
N ALA A 2 -9.84 48.81 -1.94
CA ALA A 2 -9.66 47.98 -3.11
C ALA A 2 -8.88 46.76 -2.64
N VAL A 3 -9.53 45.61 -2.54
CA VAL A 3 -8.77 44.35 -2.52
C VAL A 3 -8.03 44.37 -3.86
N ASP A 4 -6.71 44.57 -3.83
CA ASP A 4 -5.90 44.74 -5.03
C ASP A 4 -6.27 43.66 -6.03
N LEU A 5 -6.63 44.05 -7.25
CA LEU A 5 -7.09 43.15 -8.32
C LEU A 5 -6.14 41.95 -8.48
N ALA A 6 -4.86 42.13 -8.15
CA ALA A 6 -3.84 41.09 -8.02
C ALA A 6 -4.24 39.95 -7.06
N TYR A 7 -4.75 40.22 -5.86
CA TYR A 7 -5.20 39.17 -4.92
C TYR A 7 -6.37 38.36 -5.46
N VAL A 8 -7.27 38.96 -6.22
CA VAL A 8 -8.38 38.24 -6.85
C VAL A 8 -7.86 37.37 -8.00
N VAL A 9 -7.01 37.96 -8.86
CA VAL A 9 -6.43 37.27 -10.03
C VAL A 9 -5.53 36.11 -9.64
N TYR A 10 -4.74 36.22 -8.58
CA TYR A 10 -3.84 35.14 -8.13
C TYR A 10 -4.45 34.27 -7.03
N GLY A 11 -5.25 34.85 -6.13
CA GLY A 11 -5.80 34.14 -4.97
C GLY A 11 -6.94 33.18 -5.34
N LEU A 12 -7.84 33.54 -6.26
CA LEU A 12 -8.90 32.64 -6.72
C LEU A 12 -8.37 31.37 -7.39
N PRO A 13 -7.43 31.43 -8.37
CA PRO A 13 -6.87 30.21 -8.95
C PRO A 13 -6.03 29.41 -7.95
N LEU A 14 -5.29 30.05 -7.04
CA LEU A 14 -4.57 29.35 -5.97
C LEU A 14 -5.53 28.59 -5.05
N LEU A 15 -6.61 29.24 -4.61
CA LEU A 15 -7.65 28.59 -3.80
C LEU A 15 -8.34 27.45 -4.56
N PHE A 16 -8.62 27.64 -5.85
CA PHE A 16 -9.21 26.60 -6.69
C PHE A 16 -8.29 25.39 -6.85
N ILE A 17 -7.01 25.61 -7.16
CA ILE A 17 -6.00 24.55 -7.28
C ILE A 17 -5.84 23.82 -5.93
N TRP A 18 -5.78 24.57 -4.83
CA TRP A 18 -5.64 24.00 -3.50
C TRP A 18 -6.87 23.17 -3.10
N ALA A 19 -8.08 23.69 -3.34
CA ALA A 19 -9.34 22.96 -3.11
C ALA A 19 -9.44 21.70 -3.99
N ALA A 20 -9.04 21.78 -5.26
CA ALA A 20 -9.00 20.64 -6.18
C ALA A 20 -7.96 19.57 -5.75
N TYR A 21 -6.81 20.00 -5.25
CA TYR A 21 -5.78 19.12 -4.69
C TYR A 21 -6.32 18.38 -3.45
N LEU A 22 -6.91 19.11 -2.50
CA LEU A 22 -7.47 18.52 -1.29
C LEU A 22 -8.64 17.59 -1.59
N SER A 23 -9.56 17.96 -2.49
CA SER A 23 -10.68 17.10 -2.86
C SER A 23 -10.21 15.80 -3.51
N ARG A 24 -9.22 15.88 -4.41
CA ARG A 24 -8.56 14.71 -5.00
C ARG A 24 -7.85 13.85 -3.96
N HIS A 25 -7.15 14.46 -3.00
CA HIS A 25 -6.47 13.74 -1.93
C HIS A 25 -7.48 12.94 -1.08
N ARG A 26 -8.56 13.61 -0.65
CA ARG A 26 -9.64 12.99 0.14
C ARG A 26 -10.34 11.87 -0.63
N TRP A 27 -10.52 12.02 -1.94
CA TRP A 27 -11.09 10.98 -2.82
C TRP A 27 -10.19 9.75 -2.97
N ARG A 28 -8.86 9.93 -3.04
CA ARG A 28 -7.91 8.80 -3.13
C ARG A 28 -7.83 8.04 -1.81
N GLU A 29 -7.84 8.77 -0.71
CA GLU A 29 -7.80 8.20 0.64
C GLU A 29 -9.08 7.41 0.93
N SER A 30 -10.26 7.95 0.60
CA SER A 30 -11.53 7.25 0.81
C SER A 30 -11.62 5.93 0.04
N ARG A 31 -11.12 5.88 -1.21
CA ARG A 31 -11.03 4.64 -1.98
C ARG A 31 -10.12 3.60 -1.33
N SER A 32 -8.96 4.04 -0.82
CA SER A 32 -8.00 3.14 -0.17
C SER A 32 -8.56 2.55 1.13
N ILE A 33 -9.30 3.36 1.90
CA ILE A 33 -9.99 2.91 3.12
C ILE A 33 -11.10 1.90 2.78
N ALA A 34 -11.90 2.18 1.75
CA ALA A 34 -12.96 1.28 1.31
C ALA A 34 -12.41 -0.08 0.85
N ALA A 35 -11.31 -0.09 0.11
CA ALA A 35 -10.64 -1.32 -0.30
C ALA A 35 -10.09 -2.13 0.88
N LEU A 36 -9.49 -1.47 1.88
CA LEU A 36 -8.99 -2.15 3.08
C LEU A 36 -10.14 -2.76 3.89
N GLN A 37 -11.28 -2.07 3.99
CA GLN A 37 -12.47 -2.59 4.65
C GLN A 37 -13.05 -3.79 3.91
N ALA A 38 -13.09 -3.75 2.57
CA ALA A 38 -13.53 -4.88 1.76
C ALA A 38 -12.62 -6.10 1.92
N ALA A 39 -11.30 -5.91 1.89
CA ALA A 39 -10.33 -6.99 2.11
C ALA A 39 -10.45 -7.61 3.52
N ARG A 40 -10.65 -6.77 4.55
CA ARG A 40 -10.95 -7.21 5.94
C ARG A 40 -12.22 -8.04 6.01
N ALA A 41 -13.31 -7.57 5.39
CA ALA A 41 -14.58 -8.28 5.40
C ALA A 41 -14.50 -9.63 4.67
N ALA A 42 -13.68 -9.73 3.63
CA ALA A 42 -13.44 -10.97 2.89
C ALA A 42 -12.43 -11.91 3.57
N GLY A 43 -11.83 -11.53 4.70
CA GLY A 43 -10.79 -12.32 5.38
C GLY A 43 -9.48 -12.43 4.59
N LEU A 44 -9.24 -11.51 3.66
CA LEU A 44 -8.09 -11.48 2.74
C LEU A 44 -6.90 -10.66 3.27
N THR A 45 -6.87 -10.38 4.58
CA THR A 45 -5.85 -9.54 5.22
C THR A 45 -4.56 -10.27 5.54
N GLU A 46 -4.50 -11.58 5.31
CA GLU A 46 -3.34 -12.39 5.62
C GLU A 46 -2.69 -12.90 4.33
N PRO A 47 -1.48 -12.42 4.01
CA PRO A 47 -0.77 -12.87 2.83
C PRO A 47 -0.28 -14.31 3.01
N ALA A 48 -0.54 -15.18 2.03
CA ALA A 48 -0.13 -16.59 2.05
C ALA A 48 1.35 -16.81 1.69
N SER A 49 2.08 -15.76 1.25
CA SER A 49 3.41 -15.89 0.65
C SER A 49 4.31 -14.66 0.91
N LEU A 50 5.26 -14.38 0.01
CA LEU A 50 6.19 -13.26 0.11
C LEU A 50 5.43 -11.92 0.03
N HIS A 51 5.50 -11.11 1.09
CA HIS A 51 4.83 -9.82 1.16
C HIS A 51 5.75 -8.71 1.69
N PRO A 52 5.47 -7.43 1.39
CA PRO A 52 6.21 -6.31 1.95
C PRO A 52 5.78 -6.04 3.40
N ALA A 53 6.73 -5.98 4.32
CA ALA A 53 6.59 -5.34 5.62
C ALA A 53 7.06 -3.89 5.52
N ILE A 54 6.21 -2.94 5.95
CA ILE A 54 6.44 -1.51 5.81
C ILE A 54 6.72 -0.91 7.19
N ASP A 55 7.87 -0.25 7.33
CA ASP A 55 8.21 0.52 8.53
C ASP A 55 7.50 1.90 8.48
N PRO A 56 6.53 2.17 9.38
CA PRO A 56 5.78 3.43 9.38
C PRO A 56 6.62 4.64 9.81
N LEU A 57 7.74 4.42 10.53
CA LEU A 57 8.64 5.49 10.97
C LEU A 57 9.49 6.01 9.81
N ARG A 58 9.91 5.12 8.91
CA ARG A 58 10.67 5.47 7.70
C ARG A 58 9.78 5.85 6.52
N CYS A 59 8.55 5.37 6.50
CA CYS A 59 7.64 5.67 5.40
C CYS A 59 7.25 7.17 5.38
N ILE A 60 7.60 7.88 4.31
CA ILE A 60 7.22 9.29 4.11
C ILE A 60 5.90 9.48 3.34
N GLY A 61 5.24 8.39 2.95
CA GLY A 61 3.93 8.47 2.27
C GLY A 61 3.98 8.90 0.80
N CYS A 62 5.13 8.81 0.13
CA CYS A 62 5.29 9.29 -1.25
C CYS A 62 4.46 8.53 -2.30
N GLY A 63 4.05 7.29 -2.01
CA GLY A 63 3.20 6.48 -2.89
C GLY A 63 3.93 5.76 -4.03
N SER A 64 5.24 5.89 -4.17
CA SER A 64 6.02 5.22 -5.24
C SER A 64 5.85 3.70 -5.24
N CYS A 65 5.71 3.09 -4.06
CA CYS A 65 5.47 1.66 -3.92
C CYS A 65 4.11 1.21 -4.48
N VAL A 66 3.10 2.09 -4.42
CA VAL A 66 1.75 1.82 -4.96
C VAL A 66 1.78 1.83 -6.48
N THR A 67 2.44 2.84 -7.08
CA THR A 67 2.53 2.96 -8.54
C THR A 67 3.45 1.92 -9.18
N ALA A 68 4.44 1.43 -8.43
CA ALA A 68 5.38 0.42 -8.91
C ALA A 68 4.80 -1.01 -8.91
N CYS A 69 3.66 -1.25 -8.26
CA CYS A 69 3.07 -2.58 -8.19
C CYS A 69 2.41 -2.95 -9.54
N PRO A 70 2.84 -4.02 -10.23
CA PRO A 70 2.27 -4.41 -11.52
C PRO A 70 0.80 -4.83 -11.44
N GLU A 71 0.39 -5.32 -10.27
CA GLU A 71 -0.98 -5.78 -9.99
C GLU A 71 -1.95 -4.62 -9.76
N GLN A 72 -1.44 -3.42 -9.44
CA GLN A 72 -2.25 -2.27 -9.05
C GLN A 72 -3.37 -1.85 -10.03
N PRO A 73 -3.27 -2.06 -11.36
CA PRO A 73 -4.37 -1.81 -12.28
C PRO A 73 -5.57 -2.76 -12.12
N GLY A 74 -5.36 -3.99 -11.64
CA GLY A 74 -6.41 -5.01 -11.46
C GLY A 74 -6.73 -5.32 -9.99
N HIS A 75 -5.74 -5.20 -9.11
CA HIS A 75 -5.80 -5.58 -7.70
C HIS A 75 -5.17 -4.50 -6.82
N GLN A 76 -5.86 -4.08 -5.76
CA GLN A 76 -5.40 -2.97 -4.93
C GLN A 76 -4.51 -3.45 -3.78
N VAL A 77 -3.30 -3.95 -4.10
CA VAL A 77 -2.39 -4.59 -3.14
C VAL A 77 -1.91 -3.61 -2.05
N LEU A 78 -1.42 -2.45 -2.48
CA LEU A 78 -0.87 -1.39 -1.61
C LEU A 78 -1.73 -0.11 -1.68
N GLY A 79 -1.74 0.67 -0.62
CA GLY A 79 -2.43 1.97 -0.58
C GLY A 79 -1.79 2.94 0.39
N LEU A 80 -2.18 4.21 0.30
CA LEU A 80 -1.79 5.24 1.27
C LEU A 80 -2.97 5.52 2.21
N ILE A 81 -2.76 5.31 3.51
CA ILE A 81 -3.76 5.53 4.55
C ILE A 81 -3.10 6.32 5.68
N GLY A 82 -3.65 7.48 6.05
CA GLY A 82 -3.07 8.34 7.07
C GLY A 82 -1.66 8.85 6.70
N GLY A 83 -1.41 9.05 5.40
CA GLY A 83 -0.10 9.48 4.90
C GLY A 83 1.01 8.43 4.98
N LYS A 84 0.68 7.16 5.24
CA LYS A 84 1.63 6.04 5.25
C LYS A 84 1.20 4.96 4.27
N ALA A 85 2.18 4.29 3.68
CA ALA A 85 1.92 3.11 2.87
C ALA A 85 1.46 1.96 3.76
N GLN A 86 0.38 1.30 3.35
CA GLN A 86 -0.19 0.14 4.02
C GLN A 86 -0.54 -0.93 2.99
N LEU A 87 -0.51 -2.18 3.42
CA LEU A 87 -1.11 -3.27 2.67
C LEU A 87 -2.64 -3.16 2.76
N VAL A 88 -3.28 -3.12 1.60
CA VAL A 88 -4.74 -3.00 1.47
C VAL A 88 -5.34 -4.37 1.22
N SER A 89 -4.82 -5.07 0.19
CA SER A 89 -5.17 -6.45 -0.17
C SER A 89 -3.92 -7.34 -0.20
N PRO A 90 -3.36 -7.74 0.97
CA PRO A 90 -2.15 -8.56 1.02
C PRO A 90 -2.27 -9.89 0.27
N SER A 91 -3.47 -10.48 0.18
CA SER A 91 -3.74 -11.72 -0.56
C SER A 91 -3.38 -11.64 -2.04
N ASP A 92 -3.52 -10.45 -2.62
CA ASP A 92 -3.29 -10.20 -4.04
C ASP A 92 -1.80 -9.92 -4.32
N CYS A 93 -0.97 -9.90 -3.27
CA CYS A 93 0.47 -9.80 -3.41
C CYS A 93 1.06 -11.15 -3.84
N ILE A 94 1.63 -11.18 -5.04
CA ILE A 94 2.31 -12.37 -5.58
C ILE A 94 3.85 -12.32 -5.46
N GLY A 95 4.39 -11.32 -4.76
CA GLY A 95 5.82 -11.28 -4.42
C GLY A 95 6.78 -10.70 -5.48
N HIS A 96 6.32 -9.82 -6.39
CA HIS A 96 7.20 -9.17 -7.39
C HIS A 96 8.40 -8.40 -6.82
N GLY A 97 8.29 -7.87 -5.60
CA GLY A 97 9.35 -7.08 -4.96
C GLY A 97 9.57 -5.67 -5.52
N ALA A 98 8.83 -5.24 -6.55
CA ALA A 98 8.94 -3.91 -7.16
C ALA A 98 8.70 -2.75 -6.17
N CYS A 99 7.87 -2.97 -5.15
CA CYS A 99 7.62 -1.97 -4.12
C CYS A 99 8.88 -1.64 -3.29
N ARG A 100 9.73 -2.64 -3.01
CA ARG A 100 10.97 -2.46 -2.25
C ARG A 100 11.98 -1.63 -3.02
N THR A 101 12.16 -1.91 -4.31
CA THR A 101 13.10 -1.17 -5.16
C THR A 101 12.64 0.26 -5.43
N ALA A 102 11.33 0.48 -5.52
CA ALA A 102 10.76 1.81 -5.74
C ALA A 102 10.74 2.71 -4.48
N CYS A 103 11.02 2.18 -3.30
CA CYS A 103 10.97 2.94 -2.05
C CYS A 103 12.26 3.76 -1.87
N PRO A 104 12.21 5.12 -1.93
CA PRO A 104 13.42 5.93 -1.82
C PRO A 104 14.04 5.89 -0.41
N GLU A 105 13.21 5.71 0.63
CA GLU A 105 13.66 5.68 2.03
C GLU A 105 14.04 4.27 2.52
N GLY A 106 13.95 3.25 1.65
CA GLY A 106 14.21 1.87 2.05
C GLY A 106 13.30 1.39 3.20
N ALA A 107 12.08 1.91 3.30
CA ALA A 107 11.12 1.59 4.36
C ALA A 107 10.44 0.22 4.22
N ILE A 108 10.77 -0.54 3.16
CA ILE A 108 10.08 -1.78 2.80
C ILE A 108 11.06 -2.96 2.83
N THR A 109 10.70 -3.98 3.59
CA THR A 109 11.39 -5.27 3.65
C THR A 109 10.47 -6.35 3.10
N LEU A 110 11.00 -7.30 2.32
CA LEU A 110 10.20 -8.44 1.85
C LEU A 110 10.38 -9.58 2.85
N VAL A 111 9.27 -10.08 3.38
CA VAL A 111 9.22 -11.19 4.34
C VAL A 111 8.35 -12.31 3.79
N PHE A 112 8.60 -13.55 4.21
CA PHE A 112 7.85 -14.73 3.78
C PHE A 112 6.79 -15.09 4.82
N GLY A 113 5.52 -15.11 4.39
CA GLY A 113 4.39 -15.49 5.24
C GLY A 113 4.06 -14.47 6.32
N SER A 114 2.86 -14.59 6.91
CA SER A 114 2.50 -13.86 8.13
C SER A 114 2.72 -14.73 9.37
N GLU A 115 2.95 -14.10 10.52
CA GLU A 115 3.07 -14.80 11.81
C GLU A 115 1.84 -15.68 12.13
N THR A 116 0.67 -15.29 11.61
CA THR A 116 -0.61 -15.96 11.85
C THR A 116 -0.94 -17.05 10.85
N ARG A 117 -0.29 -17.09 9.67
CA ARG A 117 -0.64 -17.98 8.56
C ARG A 117 0.60 -18.63 7.94
N GLY A 118 1.37 -19.31 8.78
CA GLY A 118 2.52 -20.10 8.35
C GLY A 118 2.10 -21.41 7.66
N VAL A 119 2.77 -21.74 6.56
CA VAL A 119 2.74 -23.11 6.00
C VAL A 119 3.69 -23.95 6.85
N THR A 120 3.21 -25.03 7.47
CA THR A 120 4.06 -26.01 8.14
C THR A 120 5.01 -26.63 7.12
N ILE A 121 6.30 -26.32 7.23
CA ILE A 121 7.32 -26.90 6.37
C ILE A 121 7.41 -28.40 6.71
N PRO A 122 7.18 -29.31 5.74
CA PRO A 122 7.34 -30.74 5.96
C PRO A 122 8.79 -31.05 6.33
N LEU A 123 8.96 -31.87 7.36
CA LEU A 123 10.27 -32.40 7.73
C LEU A 123 10.58 -33.57 6.78
N LEU A 124 11.66 -33.42 6.03
CA LEU A 124 12.23 -34.49 5.19
C LEU A 124 13.10 -35.39 6.05
N SER A 125 12.84 -36.69 6.01
CA SER A 125 13.79 -37.68 6.54
C SER A 125 15.07 -37.71 5.69
N PRO A 126 16.19 -38.27 6.19
CA PRO A 126 17.39 -38.52 5.37
C PRO A 126 17.12 -39.36 4.11
N ASP A 127 16.02 -40.12 4.10
CA ASP A 127 15.55 -40.94 2.99
C ASP A 127 14.59 -40.17 2.05
N PHE A 128 14.48 -38.84 2.20
CA PHE A 128 13.62 -37.94 1.43
C PHE A 128 12.12 -38.22 1.53
N GLU A 129 11.67 -38.86 2.61
CA GLU A 129 10.24 -39.05 2.88
C GLU A 129 9.66 -37.81 3.58
N THR A 130 8.45 -37.40 3.17
CA THR A 130 7.70 -36.31 3.81
C THR A 130 6.91 -36.81 5.00
N ASN A 131 6.89 -36.05 6.10
CA ASN A 131 6.04 -36.32 7.26
C ASN A 131 4.57 -35.90 7.06
N VAL A 132 4.21 -35.39 5.88
CA VAL A 132 2.84 -35.02 5.50
C VAL A 132 2.20 -36.20 4.76
N PRO A 133 1.05 -36.71 5.24
CA PRO A 133 0.37 -37.89 4.66
C PRO A 133 -0.25 -37.63 3.27
#